data_AF-A0A852BMT9-F1
#
_entry.id   AF-A0A852BMT9-F1
#
_cell.length_a   1.000
_cell.length_b   1.000
_cell.length_c   1.000
_cell.angle_alpha   90.00
_cell.angle_beta   90.00
_cell.angle_gamma   90.00
#
_symmetry.space_group_name_H-M   'P 1'
#
loop_
_entity.id
_entity.type
_entity.pdbx_description
1 polymer ?
#
loop_
_entity_poly.entity_id
_entity_poly.type
_entity_poly.pdbx_seq_one_letter_code
_entity_poly.pdbx_strand_id
1 'polypeptide(L)'
;RLHSLRSLSLHNNLLTYLPREILNLVHLEELSLRGNPLVVRFVRDLTYNPPSLLELAGRTIKTRNVGYAPSDLPENLVRYLSLASNCPNPKCGGVYFDSCVRQIKFVDFCGKYRLPLMHYLCSPECSSPCSSASQSSTSQSESDSEDEASVAARRMQKVLLG
;
A
#
# COMPACT_ATOMS: atom_id res chain seq x y z
N ARG A 1 -10.38 2.73 -14.93
CA ARG A 1 -9.39 1.64 -14.74
C ARG A 1 -8.76 1.31 -16.09
N LEU A 2 -7.44 1.16 -16.16
CA LEU A 2 -6.69 1.01 -17.41
C LEU A 2 -6.21 -0.45 -17.59
N HIS A 3 -7.15 -1.40 -17.71
CA HIS A 3 -6.80 -2.83 -17.75
C HIS A 3 -5.98 -3.19 -18.99
N SER A 4 -6.24 -2.58 -20.14
CA SER A 4 -5.57 -2.91 -21.41
C SER A 4 -4.24 -2.17 -21.66
N LEU A 5 -3.73 -1.44 -20.66
CA LEU A 5 -2.51 -0.66 -20.81
C LEU A 5 -1.30 -1.58 -20.92
N ARG A 6 -0.55 -1.47 -22.02
CA ARG A 6 0.66 -2.29 -22.28
C ARG A 6 1.97 -1.53 -22.08
N SER A 7 1.99 -0.24 -22.37
CA SER A 7 3.19 0.59 -22.23
C SER A 7 2.84 1.86 -21.45
N LEU A 8 3.66 2.19 -20.45
CA LEU A 8 3.52 3.37 -19.61
C LEU A 8 4.85 4.12 -19.55
N SER A 9 4.86 5.35 -20.05
CA SER A 9 6.04 6.22 -20.07
C SER A 9 5.88 7.34 -19.05
N LEU A 10 6.76 7.35 -18.03
CA LEU A 10 6.80 8.33 -16.95
C LEU A 10 8.18 9.01 -16.84
N HIS A 11 8.96 9.00 -17.92
CA HIS A 11 10.32 9.54 -17.92
C HIS A 11 10.36 11.05 -17.63
N ASN A 12 11.48 11.54 -17.09
CA ASN A 12 11.76 12.94 -16.78
C ASN A 12 10.71 13.59 -15.85
N ASN A 13 10.31 12.87 -14.80
CA ASN A 13 9.44 13.38 -13.75
C ASN A 13 10.18 13.42 -12.41
N LEU A 14 9.49 13.85 -11.36
CA LEU A 14 10.04 13.93 -10.01
C LEU A 14 9.55 12.77 -9.13
N LEU A 15 9.33 11.60 -9.71
CA LEU A 15 8.83 10.44 -8.97
C LEU A 15 9.92 9.90 -8.05
N THR A 16 9.62 9.87 -6.76
CA THR A 16 10.46 9.25 -5.73
C THR A 16 10.04 7.81 -5.44
N TYR A 17 8.78 7.47 -5.71
CA TYR A 17 8.19 6.15 -5.54
C TYR A 17 6.99 5.99 -6.47
N LEU A 18 6.51 4.76 -6.62
CA LEU A 18 5.28 4.45 -7.37
C LEU A 18 4.16 4.04 -6.43
N PRO A 19 2.88 4.32 -6.76
CA PRO A 19 1.75 3.77 -6.03
C PRO A 19 1.70 2.23 -6.16
N ARG A 20 1.32 1.50 -5.10
CA ARG A 20 1.11 0.04 -5.16
C ARG A 20 0.10 -0.35 -6.24
N GLU A 21 -0.85 0.53 -6.54
CA GLU A 21 -1.88 0.34 -7.55
C GLU A 21 -1.33 0.12 -8.97
N ILE A 22 -0.04 0.40 -9.22
CA ILE A 22 0.65 0.01 -10.45
C ILE A 22 0.57 -1.51 -10.70
N LEU A 23 0.46 -2.31 -9.64
CA LEU A 23 0.29 -3.77 -9.69
C LEU A 23 -1.06 -4.19 -10.30
N ASN A 24 -2.06 -3.30 -10.31
CA ASN A 24 -3.36 -3.59 -10.93
C ASN A 24 -3.31 -3.54 -12.46
N LEU A 25 -2.22 -3.02 -13.06
CA LEU A 25 -2.02 -2.96 -14.50
C LEU A 25 -1.48 -4.31 -15.01
N VAL A 26 -2.31 -5.34 -14.94
CA VAL A 26 -1.94 -6.74 -15.22
C VAL A 26 -1.47 -7.04 -16.64
N HIS A 27 -1.70 -6.12 -17.58
CA HIS A 27 -1.28 -6.23 -18.98
C HIS A 27 -0.11 -5.29 -19.33
N LEU A 28 0.48 -4.61 -18.33
CA LEU A 28 1.62 -3.72 -18.56
C LEU A 28 2.88 -4.52 -18.84
N GLU A 29 3.46 -4.32 -20.01
CA GLU A 29 4.66 -4.98 -20.51
C GLU A 29 5.89 -4.07 -20.40
N GLU A 30 5.70 -2.78 -20.65
CA GLU A 30 6.77 -1.78 -20.66
C GLU A 30 6.49 -0.63 -19.69
N LEU A 31 7.48 -0.31 -18.83
CA LEU A 31 7.44 0.82 -17.91
C LEU A 31 8.74 1.63 -18.02
N SER A 32 8.62 2.91 -18.38
CA SER A 32 9.77 3.83 -18.44
C SER A 32 9.76 4.84 -17.31
N LEU A 33 10.80 4.82 -16.48
CA LEU A 33 10.98 5.70 -15.31
C LEU A 33 12.30 6.49 -15.39
N ARG A 34 12.92 6.55 -16.57
CA ARG A 34 14.16 7.31 -16.82
C ARG A 34 14.09 8.74 -16.31
N GLY A 35 15.19 9.29 -15.80
CA GLY A 35 15.21 10.67 -15.34
C GLY A 35 14.24 10.98 -14.18
N ASN A 36 13.91 9.98 -13.34
CA ASN A 36 13.18 10.19 -12.09
C ASN A 36 14.11 9.98 -10.88
N PRO A 37 14.00 10.80 -9.82
CA PRO A 37 14.76 10.66 -8.58
C PRO A 37 14.18 9.55 -7.69
N LEU A 38 14.04 8.33 -8.23
CA LEU A 38 13.50 7.20 -7.49
C LEU A 38 14.35 6.95 -6.24
N VAL A 39 13.67 6.85 -5.10
CA VAL A 39 14.31 6.60 -3.81
C VAL A 39 14.88 5.18 -3.83
N VAL A 40 16.20 5.09 -3.89
CA VAL A 40 16.96 3.81 -3.88
C VAL A 40 17.37 3.37 -2.48
N ARG A 41 16.89 4.06 -1.44
CA ARG A 41 17.22 3.76 -0.03
C ARG A 41 15.95 3.56 0.79
N PHE A 42 16.04 2.72 1.82
CA PHE A 42 14.96 2.59 2.79
C PHE A 42 14.81 3.90 3.57
N VAL A 43 13.76 4.66 3.27
CA VAL A 43 13.36 5.80 4.09
C VAL A 43 12.43 5.28 5.17
N ARG A 44 12.89 5.32 6.43
CA ARG A 44 12.11 4.96 7.62
C ARG A 44 11.28 6.12 8.19
N ASP A 45 11.14 7.21 7.44
CA ASP A 45 10.31 8.35 7.86
C ASP A 45 8.82 8.02 7.70
N LEU A 46 8.35 7.20 8.65
CA LEU A 46 6.96 6.95 8.95
C LEU A 46 6.39 8.25 9.50
N THR A 47 5.94 9.12 8.59
CA THR A 47 5.16 10.30 8.95
C THR A 47 3.75 9.85 9.31
N TYR A 48 3.59 9.35 10.54
CA TYR A 48 2.30 8.98 11.12
C TYR A 48 1.78 10.11 12.00
N ASN A 49 0.74 10.77 11.53
CA ASN A 49 -0.04 11.67 12.37
C ASN A 49 -1.09 10.86 13.12
N PRO A 50 -1.36 11.14 14.40
CA PRO A 50 -2.41 10.45 15.14
C PRO A 50 -3.78 10.76 14.53
N PRO A 51 -4.70 9.78 14.49
CA PRO A 51 -6.04 9.97 13.94
C PRO A 51 -6.86 10.95 14.78
N SER A 52 -7.68 11.75 14.12
CA SER A 52 -8.66 12.61 14.79
C SER A 52 -9.75 11.78 15.46
N LEU A 53 -10.52 12.39 16.38
CA LEU A 53 -11.71 11.74 16.96
C LEU A 53 -12.71 11.32 15.89
N LEU A 54 -12.88 12.14 14.84
CA LEU A 54 -13.74 11.82 13.69
C LEU A 54 -13.27 10.52 13.02
N GLU A 55 -11.97 10.39 12.79
CA GLU A 55 -11.42 9.18 12.18
C GLU A 55 -11.51 7.96 13.07
N LEU A 56 -11.23 8.10 14.37
CA LEU A 56 -11.41 7.01 15.34
C LEU A 56 -12.87 6.53 15.40
N ALA A 57 -13.83 7.46 15.40
CA ALA A 57 -15.26 7.12 15.35
C ALA A 57 -15.61 6.40 14.03
N GLY A 58 -15.16 6.93 12.89
CA GLY A 58 -15.40 6.32 11.58
C GLY A 58 -14.80 4.91 11.45
N ARG A 59 -13.58 4.71 11.95
CA ARG A 59 -12.94 3.39 12.02
C ARG A 59 -13.76 2.43 12.87
N THR A 60 -14.26 2.87 14.02
CA THR A 60 -15.08 2.04 14.92
C THR A 60 -16.36 1.58 14.24
N ILE A 61 -17.06 2.48 13.56
CA ILE A 61 -18.27 2.15 12.78
C ILE A 61 -17.96 1.09 11.73
N LYS A 62 -16.88 1.27 10.94
CA LYS A 62 -16.53 0.35 9.85
C LYS A 62 -16.02 -1.00 10.33
N THR A 63 -15.09 -1.02 11.27
CA THR A 63 -14.46 -2.25 11.77
C THR A 63 -15.42 -3.12 12.58
N ARG A 64 -16.37 -2.52 13.29
CA ARG A 64 -17.42 -3.25 14.02
C ARG A 64 -18.69 -3.48 13.20
N ASN A 65 -18.71 -3.03 11.94
CA ASN A 65 -19.86 -3.11 11.05
C ASN A 65 -21.15 -2.56 11.69
N VAL A 66 -21.05 -1.39 12.34
CA VAL A 66 -22.20 -0.72 12.97
C VAL A 66 -23.14 -0.23 11.88
N GLY A 67 -24.38 -0.70 11.88
CA GLY A 67 -25.40 -0.27 10.92
C GLY A 67 -25.82 1.19 11.17
N TYR A 68 -25.99 1.94 10.08
CA TYR A 68 -26.56 3.27 10.08
C TYR A 68 -27.36 3.48 8.79
N ALA A 69 -28.45 4.23 8.87
CA ALA A 69 -29.22 4.68 7.73
C ALA A 69 -28.85 6.14 7.38
N PRO A 70 -29.10 6.58 6.12
CA PRO A 70 -28.93 7.99 5.74
C PRO A 70 -29.79 8.97 6.54
N SER A 71 -30.83 8.50 7.24
CA SER A 71 -31.64 9.29 8.18
C SER A 71 -30.96 9.52 9.53
N ASP A 72 -30.02 8.65 9.91
CA ASP A 72 -29.42 8.65 11.26
C ASP A 72 -28.23 9.60 11.34
N LEU A 73 -27.60 9.89 10.19
CA LEU A 73 -26.39 10.68 10.09
C LEU A 73 -26.55 11.78 9.02
N PRO A 74 -26.00 12.99 9.28
CA PRO A 74 -25.82 14.00 8.24
C PRO A 74 -25.09 13.48 7.00
N GLU A 75 -25.44 14.01 5.82
CA GLU A 75 -24.90 13.58 4.53
C GLU A 75 -23.37 13.63 4.47
N ASN A 76 -22.75 14.65 5.08
CA ASN A 76 -21.30 14.78 5.12
C ASN A 76 -20.63 13.62 5.88
N LEU A 77 -21.27 13.09 6.93
CA LEU A 77 -20.76 11.94 7.67
C LEU A 77 -20.97 10.63 6.92
N VAL A 78 -22.11 10.48 6.23
CA VAL A 78 -22.35 9.32 5.34
C VAL A 78 -21.29 9.29 4.24
N ARG A 79 -21.02 10.44 3.61
CA ARG A 79 -19.96 10.59 2.60
C ARG A 79 -18.58 10.34 3.19
N TYR A 80 -18.28 10.87 4.37
CA TYR A 80 -17.00 10.61 5.03
C TYR A 80 -16.80 9.10 5.24
N LEU A 81 -17.80 8.40 5.80
CA LEU A 81 -17.75 6.96 6.03
C LEU A 81 -17.60 6.16 4.73
N SER A 82 -18.08 6.62 3.59
CA SER A 82 -17.90 5.91 2.31
C SER A 82 -16.48 5.96 1.76
N LEU A 83 -15.63 6.87 2.25
CA LEU A 83 -14.22 7.01 1.83
C LEU A 83 -13.26 6.05 2.53
N ALA A 84 -13.75 5.23 3.47
CA ALA A 84 -12.92 4.28 4.21
C ALA A 84 -12.16 3.33 3.28
N SER A 85 -10.85 3.24 3.47
CA SER A 85 -9.97 2.32 2.74
C SER A 85 -9.57 1.14 3.62
N ASN A 86 -9.59 -0.06 3.06
CA ASN A 86 -9.22 -1.27 3.79
C ASN A 86 -7.70 -1.36 3.97
N CYS A 87 -7.26 -1.76 5.15
CA CYS A 87 -5.84 -2.04 5.38
C CYS A 87 -5.42 -3.23 4.51
N PRO A 88 -4.33 -3.13 3.73
CA PRO A 88 -3.88 -4.21 2.86
C PRO A 88 -3.19 -5.35 3.63
N ASN A 89 -2.93 -5.20 4.94
CA ASN A 89 -2.35 -6.25 5.76
C ASN A 89 -3.40 -7.35 6.00
N PRO A 90 -3.19 -8.60 5.55
CA PRO A 90 -4.18 -9.68 5.68
C PRO A 90 -4.48 -10.06 7.14
N LYS A 91 -3.56 -9.75 8.07
CA LYS A 91 -3.77 -9.96 9.51
C LYS A 91 -4.58 -8.84 10.17
N CYS A 92 -4.99 -7.82 9.39
CA CYS A 92 -5.70 -6.65 9.87
C CYS A 92 -7.02 -6.48 9.13
N GLY A 93 -8.14 -6.58 9.85
CA GLY A 93 -9.48 -6.21 9.34
C GLY A 93 -9.77 -4.70 9.46
N GLY A 94 -8.74 -3.89 9.67
CA GLY A 94 -8.85 -2.47 9.93
C GLY A 94 -9.12 -1.65 8.67
N VAL A 95 -9.58 -0.41 8.88
CA VAL A 95 -9.70 0.59 7.83
C VAL A 95 -8.95 1.86 8.21
N TYR A 96 -8.69 2.71 7.23
CA TYR A 96 -8.14 4.06 7.41
C TYR A 96 -8.86 5.06 6.51
N PHE A 97 -8.72 6.34 6.87
CA PHE A 97 -9.21 7.47 6.09
C PHE A 97 -7.99 8.31 5.72
N ASP A 98 -7.81 9.47 6.35
CA ASP A 98 -6.68 10.36 6.10
C ASP A 98 -5.44 9.94 6.89
N SER A 99 -5.64 9.50 8.14
CA SER A 99 -4.58 9.06 9.04
C SER A 99 -4.10 7.67 8.62
N CYS A 100 -3.00 7.59 7.89
CA CYS A 100 -2.42 6.32 7.49
C CYS A 100 -0.90 6.33 7.65
N VAL A 101 -0.35 5.14 7.76
CA VAL A 101 1.08 4.93 7.73
C VAL A 101 1.52 4.74 6.30
N ARG A 102 2.39 5.64 5.84
CA ARG A 102 3.07 5.53 4.56
C ARG A 102 4.31 4.65 4.71
N GLN A 103 4.37 3.58 3.94
CA GLN A 103 5.50 2.65 3.93
C GLN A 103 5.98 2.43 2.50
N ILE A 104 7.29 2.53 2.28
CA ILE A 104 7.91 2.15 1.00
C ILE A 104 8.34 0.68 1.08
N LYS A 105 7.87 -0.14 0.15
CA LYS A 105 8.31 -1.52 -0.07
C LYS A 105 9.02 -1.63 -1.41
N PHE A 106 10.14 -2.33 -1.46
CA PHE A 106 10.87 -2.57 -2.70
C PHE A 106 10.44 -3.89 -3.32
N VAL A 107 9.79 -3.84 -4.48
CA VAL A 107 9.23 -5.00 -5.19
C VAL A 107 10.02 -5.27 -6.47
N ASP A 108 10.37 -6.53 -6.73
CA ASP A 108 11.00 -6.94 -7.99
C ASP A 108 9.94 -7.16 -9.09
N PHE A 109 10.08 -6.43 -10.20
CA PHE A 109 9.14 -6.49 -11.33
C PHE A 109 9.63 -7.30 -12.52
N CYS A 110 10.95 -7.43 -12.68
CA CYS A 110 11.57 -7.91 -13.93
C CYS A 110 12.79 -8.81 -13.71
N GLY A 111 13.15 -9.13 -12.47
CA GLY A 111 14.34 -9.91 -12.13
C GLY A 111 15.64 -9.11 -12.11
N LYS A 112 15.59 -7.83 -12.47
CA LYS A 112 16.79 -6.98 -12.60
C LYS A 112 16.81 -5.81 -11.62
N TYR A 113 15.65 -5.26 -11.26
CA TYR A 113 15.55 -4.07 -10.43
C TYR A 113 14.37 -4.17 -9.47
N ARG A 114 14.58 -3.72 -8.23
CA ARG A 114 13.51 -3.54 -7.24
C ARG A 114 13.05 -2.09 -7.26
N LEU A 115 11.76 -1.86 -7.48
CA LEU A 115 11.18 -0.51 -7.51
C LEU A 115 10.54 -0.16 -6.16
N PRO A 116 10.69 1.09 -5.69
CA PRO A 116 10.04 1.57 -4.47
C PRO A 116 8.53 1.78 -4.69
N LEU A 117 7.71 0.96 -4.05
CA LEU A 117 6.24 1.09 -4.04
C LEU A 117 5.74 1.65 -2.70
N MET A 118 4.96 2.71 -2.77
CA MET A 118 4.27 3.31 -1.63
C MET A 118 3.04 2.48 -1.27
N HIS A 119 2.94 2.14 0.01
CA HIS A 119 1.85 1.44 0.65
C HIS A 119 1.25 2.30 1.75
N TYR A 120 -0.06 2.18 1.93
CA TYR A 120 -0.80 2.84 3.01
C TYR A 120 -1.38 1.79 3.95
N LEU A 121 -1.06 1.91 5.23
CA LEU A 121 -1.52 1.02 6.30
C LEU A 121 -2.35 1.80 7.32
N CYS A 122 -3.24 1.12 8.04
CA CYS A 122 -4.07 1.78 9.03
C CYS A 122 -3.34 2.16 10.33
N SER A 123 -2.18 1.53 10.61
CA SER A 123 -1.42 1.70 11.85
C SER A 123 0.04 1.25 11.70
N PRO A 124 0.99 1.74 12.51
CA PRO A 124 2.40 1.35 12.43
C PRO A 124 2.65 -0.13 12.71
N GLU A 125 1.83 -0.76 13.55
CA GLU A 125 1.93 -2.19 13.89
C GLU A 125 1.63 -3.09 12.69
N CYS A 126 0.91 -2.57 11.69
CA CYS A 126 0.64 -3.28 10.44
C CYS A 126 1.85 -3.31 9.50
N SER A 127 2.88 -2.50 9.77
CA SER A 127 4.13 -2.48 8.99
C SER A 127 5.11 -3.58 9.43
N SER A 128 4.92 -4.16 10.61
CA SER A 128 5.86 -5.09 11.22
C SER A 128 5.59 -6.54 10.76
N PRO A 129 6.63 -7.32 10.41
CA PRO A 129 6.50 -8.77 10.40
C PRO A 129 6.26 -9.21 11.85
N CYS A 130 5.03 -9.64 12.15
CA CYS A 130 4.57 -10.30 13.38
C CYS A 130 5.64 -10.44 14.48
N SER A 131 5.68 -9.50 15.44
CA SER A 131 6.35 -9.72 16.72
C SER A 131 5.29 -9.80 17.81
N SER A 132 4.58 -10.92 17.82
CA SER A 132 3.75 -11.32 18.95
C SER A 132 3.83 -12.83 19.09
N ALA A 133 5.01 -13.29 19.50
CA ALA A 133 5.17 -14.51 20.25
C ALA A 133 6.16 -14.20 21.37
N SER A 134 5.61 -13.89 22.55
CA SER A 134 6.33 -14.15 23.78
C SER A 134 6.74 -15.63 23.78
N GLN A 135 8.04 -15.86 23.98
CA GLN A 135 8.76 -17.11 24.23
C GLN A 135 9.53 -17.74 23.05
N SER A 136 10.81 -18.02 23.40
CA SER A 136 11.81 -18.90 22.77
C SER A 136 12.40 -18.50 21.41
N SER A 137 13.59 -17.93 21.51
CA SER A 137 14.83 -18.26 20.78
C SER A 137 14.76 -19.21 19.57
N THR A 138 15.53 -18.79 18.56
CA THR A 138 16.11 -19.49 17.40
C THR A 138 15.34 -19.48 16.08
N SER A 139 16.13 -19.12 15.06
CA SER A 139 16.00 -19.43 13.63
C SER A 139 15.30 -18.39 12.77
N GLN A 140 16.14 -17.73 11.99
CA GLN A 140 15.84 -16.92 10.82
C GLN A 140 14.73 -17.55 9.99
N SER A 141 13.69 -16.77 9.70
CA SER A 141 12.82 -17.03 8.56
C SER A 141 12.42 -15.68 7.98
N GLU A 142 13.03 -15.36 6.84
CA GLU A 142 12.55 -14.31 5.94
C GLU A 142 11.14 -14.71 5.54
N SER A 143 10.14 -14.03 6.12
CA SER A 143 8.74 -14.25 5.73
C SER A 143 8.54 -13.57 4.39
N ASP A 144 8.72 -14.34 3.32
CA ASP A 144 8.28 -14.01 1.98
C ASP A 144 6.77 -13.80 2.01
N SER A 145 6.36 -12.53 2.02
CA SER A 145 4.96 -12.15 1.97
C SER A 145 4.33 -12.62 0.66
N GLU A 146 3.08 -13.08 0.74
CA GLU A 146 2.22 -13.53 -0.37
C GLU A 146 2.11 -12.52 -1.54
N ASP A 147 2.52 -11.27 -1.32
CA ASP A 147 2.70 -10.25 -2.36
C ASP A 147 3.71 -10.68 -3.45
N GLU A 148 4.84 -11.34 -3.12
CA GLU A 148 5.84 -11.81 -4.10
C GLU A 148 5.25 -12.93 -5.00
N ALA A 149 4.43 -13.82 -4.43
CA ALA A 149 3.83 -14.93 -5.17
C ALA A 149 2.83 -14.47 -6.24
N SER A 150 2.09 -13.38 -5.98
CA SER A 150 1.14 -12.82 -6.94
C SER A 150 1.81 -12.06 -8.10
N VAL A 151 2.97 -11.43 -7.84
CA VAL A 151 3.75 -10.69 -8.83
C VAL A 151 4.60 -11.63 -9.70
N ALA A 152 5.02 -12.78 -9.15
CA ALA A 152 5.82 -13.78 -9.87
C ALA A 152 5.15 -14.32 -11.15
N ALA A 153 3.82 -14.34 -11.23
CA ALA A 153 3.10 -14.93 -12.36
C ALA A 153 3.09 -14.04 -13.63
N ARG A 154 3.34 -12.74 -13.51
CA ARG A 154 3.28 -11.77 -14.64
C ARG A 154 4.30 -10.65 -14.48
N ARG A 155 5.58 -11.02 -14.59
CA ARG A 155 6.70 -10.06 -14.55
C ARG A 155 6.61 -9.10 -15.73
N MET A 156 6.79 -7.80 -15.47
CA MET A 156 6.92 -6.80 -16.53
C MET A 156 8.15 -7.13 -17.36
N GLN A 157 8.02 -7.10 -18.68
CA GLN A 157 9.08 -7.55 -19.58
C GLN A 157 10.21 -6.52 -19.66
N LYS A 158 9.89 -5.23 -19.55
CA LYS A 158 10.85 -4.15 -19.75
C LYS A 158 10.63 -2.99 -18.80
N VAL A 159 11.53 -2.84 -17.84
CA VAL A 159 11.60 -1.68 -16.96
C VAL A 159 12.82 -0.85 -17.35
N LEU A 160 12.59 0.39 -17.76
CA LEU A 160 13.64 1.30 -18.21
C LEU A 160 13.96 2.28 -17.08
N LEU A 161 15.13 2.08 -16.46
CA LEU A 161 15.74 2.95 -15.45
C LEU A 161 16.98 3.62 -16.03
N GLY A 162 17.35 4.77 -15.47
CA GLY A 162 18.44 5.64 -15.97
C GLY A 162 17.89 6.98 -16.39
#